data_AF-A0A6B3TTH4-F1
#
_entry.id   AF-A0A6B3TTH4-F1
#
_cell.length_a   1.000
_cell.length_b   1.000
_cell.length_c   1.000
_cell.angle_alpha   90.00
_cell.angle_beta   90.00
_cell.angle_gamma   90.00
#
_symmetry.space_group_name_H-M   'P 1'
#
loop_
_entity.id
_entity.type
_entity.pdbx_description
1 polymer ?
#
loop_
_entity_poly.entity_id
_entity_poly.type
_entity_poly.pdbx_seq_one_letter_code
_entity_poly.pdbx_strand_id
1 'polypeptide(L)' 'MNYLLTLFLAVLAGFALLRVEVVSFLDSLTPILQTIGSIAIIIFSFALLYHGVKALFGKE' A
#
# COMPACT_ATOMS: atom_id res chain seq x y z
N MET A 1 13.25 -5.20 12.66
CA MET A 1 12.65 -4.67 11.41
C MET A 1 11.79 -3.47 11.79
N ASN A 2 12.07 -2.27 11.29
CA ASN A 2 11.33 -1.06 11.70
C ASN A 2 9.91 -1.11 11.11
N TYR A 3 8.89 -1.25 11.97
CA TYR A 3 7.48 -1.42 11.57
C TYR A 3 6.98 -0.28 10.66
N LEU A 4 7.34 0.97 10.97
CA LEU A 4 7.02 2.14 10.15
C LEU A 4 7.63 2.07 8.74
N LEU A 5 8.85 1.54 8.63
CA LEU A 5 9.52 1.36 7.33
C LEU A 5 8.80 0.31 6.50
N THR A 6 8.35 -0.79 7.12
CA THR A 6 7.55 -1.83 6.46
C THR A 6 6.22 -1.27 5.96
N LEU A 7 5.51 -0.47 6.76
CA LEU A 7 4.26 0.18 6.33
C LEU A 7 4.48 1.10 5.13
N PHE A 8 5.54 1.90 5.15
CA PHE A 8 5.87 2.78 4.05
C PHE A 8 6.20 2.01 2.76
N LEU A 9 7.00 0.96 2.87
CA LEU A 9 7.32 0.07 1.75
C LEU A 9 6.08 -0.64 1.20
N ALA A 10 5.12 -1.00 2.06
CA ALA A 10 3.87 -1.63 1.63
C ALA A 10 2.97 -0.66 0.84
N VAL A 11 2.92 0.62 1.22
CA VAL A 11 2.25 1.66 0.42
C VAL A 11 2.93 1.80 -0.95
N LEU A 12 4.27 1.89 -0.98
CA LEU A 12 5.03 1.94 -2.24
C LEU A 12 4.77 0.72 -3.13
N ALA A 13 4.69 -0.48 -2.55
CA ALA A 13 4.39 -1.70 -3.28
C ALA A 13 2.98 -1.67 -3.90
N GLY A 14 1.99 -1.09 -3.20
CA GLY A 14 0.65 -0.86 -3.75
C GLY A 14 0.68 0.06 -4.98
N PHE A 15 1.45 1.14 -4.94
CA PHE A 15 1.64 2.03 -6.10
C PHE A 15 2.40 1.35 -7.25
N ALA A 16 3.39 0.51 -6.93
CA ALA A 16 4.10 -0.29 -7.93
C ALA A 16 3.17 -1.29 -8.62
N LEU A 17 2.24 -1.90 -7.87
CA LEU A 17 1.26 -2.83 -8.42
C LEU A 17 0.26 -2.13 -9.36
N LEU A 18 -0.11 -0.87 -9.09
CA LEU A 18 -0.96 -0.08 -9.99
C LEU A 18 -0.26 0.29 -11.31
N ARG A 19 1.07 0.39 -11.31
CA ARG A 19 1.87 0.76 -12.49
C ARG A 19 2.42 -0.44 -13.25
N VAL A 20 2.05 -1.66 -12.87
CA VAL A 20 2.57 -2.84 -13.57
C VAL A 20 1.92 -2.92 -14.95
N GLU A 21 2.74 -2.85 -15.99
CA GLU A 21 2.30 -3.14 -17.35
C GLU A 21 2.13 -4.64 -17.48
N VAL A 22 0.88 -5.07 -17.58
CA VAL A 22 0.53 -6.48 -17.66
C VAL A 22 0.62 -6.92 -19.11
N VAL A 23 1.37 -7.99 -19.37
CA VAL A 23 1.46 -8.59 -20.71
C VAL A 23 0.07 -9.08 -21.16
N SER A 24 -0.21 -9.10 -22.47
CA SER A 24 -1.55 -9.33 -23.04
C SER A 24 -2.28 -10.61 -22.57
N PHE A 25 -1.56 -11.60 -22.05
CA PHE A 25 -2.14 -12.82 -21.47
C PHE A 25 -2.68 -12.64 -20.05
N LEU A 26 -2.25 -11.59 -19.34
CA LEU A 26 -2.67 -11.24 -17.99
C LEU A 26 -3.57 -9.99 -17.97
N ASP A 27 -4.00 -9.50 -19.13
CA ASP A 27 -4.88 -8.32 -19.24
C ASP A 27 -6.22 -8.51 -18.49
N SER A 28 -6.70 -9.75 -18.44
CA SER A 28 -7.88 -10.12 -17.65
C SER A 28 -7.69 -9.99 -16.14
N LEU A 29 -6.44 -10.00 -15.66
CA LEU A 29 -6.08 -9.82 -14.25
C LEU A 29 -5.78 -8.36 -13.90
N THR A 30 -5.58 -7.48 -14.88
CA THR A 30 -5.41 -6.03 -14.70
C THR A 30 -6.42 -5.42 -13.71
N PRO A 31 -7.75 -5.63 -13.85
CA PRO A 31 -8.71 -5.05 -12.91
C PRO A 31 -8.55 -5.57 -11.48
N ILE A 32 -8.13 -6.83 -11.33
CA ILE A 32 -7.89 -7.45 -10.03
C ILE A 32 -6.63 -6.85 -9.38
N LEU A 33 -5.55 -6.70 -10.13
CA LEU A 33 -4.30 -6.07 -9.68
C LEU A 33 -4.54 -4.61 -9.27
N GLN A 34 -5.32 -3.86 -10.05
CA GLN A 34 -5.68 -2.49 -9.69
C GLN A 34 -6.52 -2.41 -8.42
N THR A 35 -7.47 -3.33 -8.26
CA THR A 35 -8.31 -3.41 -7.05
C THR A 35 -7.46 -3.70 -5.82
N ILE A 36 -6.58 -4.71 -5.90
CA ILE A 36 -5.70 -5.10 -4.79
C ILE A 36 -4.71 -3.97 -4.47
N GLY A 37 -4.09 -3.37 -5.50
CA GLY A 37 -3.16 -2.26 -5.33
C GLY A 37 -3.82 -1.06 -4.65
N SER A 38 -5.05 -0.72 -5.05
CA SER A 38 -5.83 0.37 -4.44
C SER A 38 -6.17 0.07 -2.98
N ILE A 39 -6.65 -1.14 -2.68
CA ILE A 39 -6.98 -1.55 -1.30
C ILE A 39 -5.72 -1.53 -0.43
N ALA A 40 -4.60 -2.04 -0.93
CA ALA A 40 -3.34 -2.05 -0.22
C ALA A 40 -2.88 -0.62 0.14
N ILE A 41 -2.91 0.31 -0.82
CA ILE A 41 -2.57 1.72 -0.58
C ILE A 41 -3.46 2.30 0.52
N ILE A 42 -4.78 2.10 0.43
CA ILE A 42 -5.72 2.67 1.41
C ILE A 42 -5.43 2.12 2.81
N ILE A 43 -5.37 0.79 2.98
CA ILE A 43 -5.19 0.16 4.29
C ILE A 43 -3.84 0.54 4.91
N PHE A 44 -2.75 0.46 4.14
CA PHE A 44 -1.42 0.79 4.67
C PHE A 44 -1.24 2.29 4.90
N SER A 45 -1.83 3.17 4.08
CA SER A 45 -1.86 4.61 4.37
C SER A 45 -2.63 4.91 5.65
N PHE A 46 -3.79 4.28 5.88
CA PHE A 46 -4.52 4.44 7.14
C PHE A 46 -3.72 3.94 8.35
N ALA A 47 -3.04 2.80 8.23
CA ALA A 47 -2.18 2.27 9.29
C ALA A 47 -1.01 3.21 9.60
N LEU A 48 -0.39 3.79 8.57
CA LEU A 48 0.71 4.74 8.70
C LEU A 48 0.24 6.06 9.31
N LEU A 49 -0.92 6.58 8.87
CA LEU A 49 -1.55 7.75 9.48
C LEU A 49 -1.91 7.50 10.94
N TYR A 50 -2.48 6.34 11.28
CA TYR A 50 -2.80 5.98 12.66
C TYR A 50 -1.56 5.97 13.55
N HIS A 51 -0.46 5.35 13.09
CA HIS A 51 0.80 5.36 13.82
C HIS A 51 1.40 6.76 13.92
N GLY A 52 1.35 7.56 12.85
CA GLY A 52 1.84 8.94 12.85
C GLY A 52 1.05 9.83 13.82
N VAL A 53 -0.28 9.69 13.84
CA VAL A 53 -1.16 10.39 14.79
C VAL A 53 -0.88 9.93 16.22
N LYS A 54 -0.77 8.62 16.46
CA LYS A 54 -0.44 8.07 17.79
C LYS A 54 0.89 8.59 18.33
N ALA A 55 1.91 8.66 17.46
CA ALA A 55 3.21 9.25 17.77
C ALA A 55 3.10 10.77 18.04
N LEU A 56 2.32 11.50 17.24
CA LEU A 56 2.11 12.94 17.41
C LEU A 56 1.40 13.29 18.73
N PHE A 57 0.45 12.46 19.15
CA PHE A 57 -0.23 12.60 20.44
C PHE A 57 0.57 12.02 21.62
N GLY A 58 1.83 11.61 21.42
CA GLY A 58 2.72 11.16 22.49
C GLY A 58 2.27 9.91 23.24
N LYS A 59 1.34 9.13 22.66
CA LYS A 59 0.91 7.83 23.21
C LYS A 59 1.74 6.74 22.55
N GLU A 60 3.04 6.71 22.84
CA GLU A 60 3.89 5.56 22.47
C GLU A 60 3.31 4.25 23.04
#